data_AF-A0A7K2VFE8-F1
#
_entry.id   AF-A0A7K2VFE8-F1
#
_cell.length_a   1.000
_cell.length_b   1.000
_cell.length_c   1.000
_cell.angle_alpha   90.00
_cell.angle_beta   90.00
_cell.angle_gamma   90.00
#
_symmetry.space_group_name_H-M   'P 1'
#
loop_
_entity.id
_entity.type
_entity.pdbx_description
1 polymer ?
#
loop_
_entity_poly.entity_id
_entity_poly.type
_entity_poly.pdbx_seq_one_letter_code
_entity_poly.pdbx_strand_id
1 'polypeptide(L)'
;MTFTIRPLDPLKDASLVHGWVTDPKAVFWMMQDATPVDVERAYREIAADEHHHAFLGLDDGVPVFLMESYDPAHRELAGLYEAQPGDVGMHFLVAPTDTPVHGFTRRVITAVMTHLFADPRTLRVVVEPDVRNTAVHALNEAVGFVPEGEIEKPEKRALLSFCTRERFEAATGVAA
;
A
#
# COMPACT_ATOMS: atom_id res chain seq x y z
N MET A 1 18.09 8.52 5.06
CA MET A 1 17.62 7.89 3.82
C MET A 1 16.23 8.40 3.57
N THR A 2 16.06 9.16 2.50
CA THR A 2 14.77 9.74 2.12
C THR A 2 14.36 9.04 0.84
N PHE A 3 13.23 8.37 0.84
CA PHE A 3 12.72 7.75 -0.38
C PHE A 3 12.15 8.82 -1.31
N THR A 4 12.35 8.64 -2.61
CA THR A 4 11.58 9.38 -3.62
C THR A 4 10.48 8.47 -4.15
N ILE A 5 9.35 9.06 -4.57
CA ILE A 5 8.20 8.32 -5.09
C ILE A 5 7.88 8.87 -6.46
N ARG A 6 7.68 7.97 -7.44
CA ARG A 6 7.25 8.31 -8.79
C ARG A 6 6.10 7.42 -9.23
N PRO A 7 5.24 7.86 -10.16
CA PRO A 7 4.28 6.98 -10.81
C PRO A 7 4.97 5.74 -11.40
N LEU A 8 4.29 4.61 -11.29
CA LEU A 8 4.68 3.37 -11.95
C LEU A 8 4.40 3.52 -13.45
N ASP A 9 5.36 3.15 -14.29
CA ASP A 9 5.20 3.07 -15.75
C ASP A 9 4.98 1.60 -16.13
N PRO A 10 3.75 1.17 -16.48
CA PRO A 10 3.46 -0.24 -16.70
C PRO A 10 4.33 -0.88 -17.79
N LEU A 11 4.69 -0.12 -18.81
CA LEU A 11 5.52 -0.59 -19.92
C LEU A 11 6.97 -0.86 -19.50
N LYS A 12 7.50 -0.09 -18.55
CA LYS A 12 8.91 -0.16 -18.15
C LYS A 12 9.11 -0.97 -16.88
N ASP A 13 8.15 -0.90 -15.96
CA ASP A 13 8.30 -1.41 -14.61
C ASP A 13 7.64 -2.78 -14.40
N ALA A 14 6.78 -3.26 -15.32
CA ALA A 14 6.05 -4.52 -15.13
C ALA A 14 6.96 -5.73 -14.90
N SER A 15 8.10 -5.84 -15.59
CA SER A 15 9.03 -6.95 -15.35
C SER A 15 9.67 -6.90 -13.96
N LEU A 16 9.97 -5.71 -13.45
CA LEU A 16 10.49 -5.53 -12.10
C LEU A 16 9.42 -5.90 -11.06
N VAL A 17 8.22 -5.34 -11.23
CA VAL A 17 7.11 -5.54 -10.29
C VAL A 17 6.61 -6.98 -10.32
N HIS A 18 6.65 -7.65 -11.47
CA HIS A 18 6.33 -9.08 -11.58
C HIS A 18 7.18 -9.91 -10.61
N GLY A 19 8.48 -9.68 -10.56
CA GLY A 19 9.37 -10.37 -9.61
C GLY A 19 9.04 -10.09 -8.14
N TRP A 20 8.38 -8.97 -7.84
CA TRP A 20 8.00 -8.61 -6.48
C TRP A 20 6.66 -9.21 -6.08
N VAL A 21 5.64 -9.09 -6.92
CA VAL A 21 4.27 -9.54 -6.61
C VAL A 21 4.10 -11.05 -6.72
N THR A 22 5.04 -11.74 -7.38
CA THR A 22 5.07 -13.21 -7.46
C THR A 22 5.99 -13.86 -6.42
N ASP A 23 6.74 -13.08 -5.64
CA ASP A 23 7.62 -13.63 -4.60
C ASP A 23 6.80 -14.39 -3.53
N PRO A 24 7.30 -15.51 -2.98
CA PRO A 24 6.60 -16.24 -1.92
C PRO A 24 6.24 -15.39 -0.69
N LYS A 25 7.03 -14.36 -0.36
CA LYS A 25 6.75 -13.42 0.74
C LYS A 25 5.60 -12.47 0.42
N ALA A 26 5.26 -12.30 -0.86
CA ALA A 26 4.16 -11.48 -1.35
C ALA A 26 2.84 -12.26 -1.47
N VAL A 27 2.68 -13.41 -0.81
CA VAL A 27 1.46 -14.24 -0.86
C VAL A 27 0.16 -13.45 -0.63
N PHE A 28 0.18 -12.45 0.26
CA PHE A 28 -0.98 -11.61 0.56
C PHE A 28 -1.27 -10.53 -0.50
N TRP A 29 -0.42 -10.39 -1.52
CA TRP A 29 -0.66 -9.58 -2.71
C TRP A 29 -1.50 -10.32 -3.76
N MET A 30 -1.75 -11.62 -3.58
CA MET A 30 -2.68 -12.43 -4.39
C MET A 30 -2.32 -12.53 -5.88
N MET A 31 -1.05 -12.34 -6.24
CA MET A 31 -0.57 -12.38 -7.64
C MET A 31 0.49 -13.47 -7.89
N GLN A 32 0.61 -14.48 -7.03
CA GLN A 32 1.69 -15.49 -7.13
C GLN A 32 1.77 -16.21 -8.48
N ASP A 33 0.62 -16.46 -9.11
CA ASP A 33 0.53 -17.16 -10.40
C ASP A 33 0.52 -16.21 -11.60
N ALA A 34 0.68 -14.90 -11.39
CA ALA A 34 0.63 -13.92 -12.46
C ALA A 34 1.81 -14.06 -13.41
N THR A 35 1.54 -13.96 -14.71
CA THR A 35 2.59 -13.82 -15.73
C THR A 35 3.03 -12.35 -15.83
N PRO A 36 4.18 -12.05 -16.45
CA PRO A 36 4.56 -10.65 -16.72
C PRO A 36 3.50 -9.87 -17.49
N VAL A 37 2.75 -10.53 -18.39
CA VAL A 37 1.66 -9.92 -19.16
C VAL A 37 0.47 -9.59 -18.27
N ASP A 38 0.14 -10.46 -17.30
CA ASP A 38 -0.95 -10.19 -16.35
C ASP A 38 -0.62 -8.98 -15.46
N VAL A 39 0.64 -8.86 -15.01
CA VAL A 39 1.13 -7.73 -14.22
C VAL A 39 1.10 -6.44 -15.05
N GLU A 40 1.63 -6.47 -16.27
CA GLU A 40 1.58 -5.31 -17.17
C GLU A 40 0.14 -4.85 -17.41
N ARG A 41 -0.79 -5.79 -17.67
CA ARG A 41 -2.20 -5.48 -17.88
C ARG A 41 -2.83 -4.85 -16.63
N ALA A 42 -2.64 -5.44 -15.44
CA ALA A 42 -3.18 -4.92 -14.20
C ALA A 42 -2.71 -3.48 -13.93
N TYR A 43 -1.41 -3.21 -14.09
CA TYR A 43 -0.88 -1.87 -13.87
C TYR A 43 -1.23 -0.88 -14.98
N ARG A 44 -1.51 -1.32 -16.22
CA ARG A 44 -2.11 -0.46 -17.25
C ARG A 44 -3.54 -0.07 -16.92
N GLU A 45 -4.32 -0.99 -16.37
CA GLU A 45 -5.69 -0.71 -15.92
C GLU A 45 -5.67 0.33 -14.80
N ILE A 46 -4.80 0.16 -13.80
CA ILE A 46 -4.59 1.16 -12.74
C ILE A 46 -4.12 2.50 -13.34
N ALA A 47 -3.16 2.51 -14.27
CA ALA A 47 -2.68 3.75 -14.89
C ALA A 47 -3.75 4.50 -15.72
N ALA A 48 -4.80 3.81 -16.15
CA ALA A 48 -5.93 4.39 -16.86
C ALA A 48 -7.10 4.78 -15.92
N ASP A 49 -6.98 4.48 -14.63
CA ASP A 49 -8.01 4.68 -13.62
C ASP A 49 -7.92 6.07 -12.98
N GLU A 50 -9.05 6.76 -12.82
CA GLU A 50 -9.08 8.06 -12.15
C GLU A 50 -9.00 7.92 -10.61
N HIS A 51 -9.42 6.77 -10.07
CA HIS A 51 -9.59 6.50 -8.65
C HIS A 51 -8.55 5.53 -8.08
N HIS A 52 -7.58 5.05 -8.87
CA HIS A 52 -6.56 4.10 -8.43
C HIS A 52 -5.22 4.45 -9.07
N HIS A 53 -4.18 4.57 -8.25
CA HIS A 53 -2.87 5.03 -8.70
C HIS A 53 -1.80 4.11 -8.11
N ALA A 54 -0.79 3.75 -8.91
CA ALA A 54 0.34 2.94 -8.49
C ALA A 54 1.66 3.71 -8.63
N PHE A 55 2.56 3.50 -7.66
CA PHE A 55 3.82 4.22 -7.57
C PHE A 55 4.96 3.29 -7.18
N LEU A 56 6.17 3.66 -7.59
CA LEU A 56 7.40 3.07 -7.10
C LEU A 56 8.11 4.03 -6.17
N GLY A 57 8.52 3.51 -5.02
CA GLY A 57 9.41 4.15 -4.08
C GLY A 57 10.86 3.76 -4.31
N LEU A 58 11.77 4.73 -4.26
CA LEU A 58 13.18 4.57 -4.60
C LEU A 58 14.07 5.00 -3.43
N ASP A 59 15.10 4.20 -3.14
CA ASP A 59 16.21 4.55 -2.24
C ASP A 59 17.44 4.83 -3.12
N ASP A 60 17.96 6.06 -3.06
CA ASP A 60 19.06 6.52 -3.92
C ASP A 60 18.89 6.19 -5.43
N GLY A 61 17.65 6.33 -5.92
CA GLY A 61 17.29 6.08 -7.32
C GLY A 61 17.07 4.61 -7.69
N VAL A 62 17.15 3.69 -6.73
CA VAL A 62 16.86 2.26 -6.90
C VAL A 62 15.45 1.96 -6.39
N PRO A 63 14.53 1.40 -7.21
CA PRO A 63 13.22 0.99 -6.74
C PRO A 63 13.30 -0.08 -5.63
N VAL A 64 12.59 0.15 -4.54
CA VAL A 64 12.64 -0.68 -3.32
C VAL A 64 11.26 -1.01 -2.74
N PHE A 65 10.21 -0.32 -3.16
CA PHE A 65 8.84 -0.69 -2.81
C PHE A 65 7.84 -0.24 -3.89
N LEU A 66 6.72 -0.94 -3.92
CA LEU A 66 5.51 -0.61 -4.64
C LEU A 66 4.51 -0.03 -3.63
N MET A 67 3.77 0.99 -4.02
CA MET A 67 2.58 1.43 -3.29
C MET A 67 1.44 1.70 -4.26
N GLU A 68 0.23 1.48 -3.78
CA GLU A 68 -1.01 1.82 -4.48
C GLU A 68 -1.83 2.72 -3.57
N SER A 69 -2.49 3.72 -4.15
CA SER A 69 -3.47 4.56 -3.47
C SER A 69 -4.75 4.56 -4.27
N TYR A 70 -5.90 4.46 -3.59
CA TYR A 70 -7.19 4.48 -4.26
C TYR A 70 -8.24 5.23 -3.46
N ASP A 71 -9.29 5.66 -4.15
CA ASP A 71 -10.52 6.14 -3.53
C ASP A 71 -11.36 4.95 -3.07
N PRO A 72 -11.51 4.73 -1.75
CA PRO A 72 -12.21 3.58 -1.21
C PRO A 72 -13.72 3.60 -1.50
N ALA A 73 -14.30 4.74 -1.88
CA ALA A 73 -15.69 4.81 -2.31
C ALA A 73 -15.91 4.20 -3.71
N HIS A 74 -14.86 4.10 -4.53
CA HIS A 74 -14.95 3.71 -5.94
C HIS A 74 -14.23 2.39 -6.28
N ARG A 75 -13.30 1.94 -5.43
CA ARG A 75 -12.44 0.77 -5.70
C ARG A 75 -12.56 -0.28 -4.60
N GLU A 76 -11.44 -0.84 -4.14
CA GLU A 76 -11.32 -2.07 -3.33
C GLU A 76 -12.30 -2.23 -2.15
N LEU A 77 -12.81 -1.12 -1.63
CA LEU A 77 -13.69 -1.07 -0.47
C LEU A 77 -15.11 -0.55 -0.76
N ALA A 78 -15.46 -0.33 -2.02
CA ALA A 78 -16.75 0.22 -2.43
C ALA A 78 -17.89 -0.69 -1.95
N GLY A 79 -18.76 -0.14 -1.10
CA GLY A 79 -19.88 -0.86 -0.50
C GLY A 79 -19.52 -1.83 0.63
N LEU A 80 -18.24 -1.91 1.03
CA LEU A 80 -17.78 -2.75 2.14
C LEU A 80 -17.71 -1.99 3.48
N TYR A 81 -17.66 -0.67 3.44
CA TYR A 81 -17.85 0.21 4.60
C TYR A 81 -18.37 1.59 4.16
N GLU A 82 -18.75 2.43 5.11
CA GLU A 82 -19.16 3.81 4.84
C GLU A 82 -17.93 4.72 4.66
N ALA A 83 -17.49 4.87 3.40
CA ALA A 83 -16.40 5.75 3.03
C ALA A 83 -16.73 7.22 3.34
N GLN A 84 -15.76 7.95 3.90
CA GLN A 84 -15.90 9.37 4.24
C GLN A 84 -15.11 10.25 3.26
N PRO A 85 -15.54 11.50 3.01
CA PRO A 85 -14.73 12.45 2.25
C PRO A 85 -13.33 12.61 2.86
N GLY A 86 -12.29 12.47 2.02
CA GLY A 86 -10.90 12.52 2.46
C GLY A 86 -10.33 11.18 2.92
N ASP A 87 -11.08 10.08 2.80
CA ASP A 87 -10.54 8.72 2.90
C ASP A 87 -9.66 8.41 1.68
N VAL A 88 -8.49 7.82 1.94
CA VAL A 88 -7.62 7.25 0.90
C VAL A 88 -7.24 5.84 1.31
N GLY A 89 -7.55 4.86 0.47
CA GLY A 89 -7.09 3.48 0.65
C GLY A 89 -5.65 3.33 0.19
N MET A 90 -4.90 2.42 0.81
CA MET A 90 -3.54 2.11 0.35
C MET A 90 -3.22 0.62 0.41
N HIS A 91 -2.36 0.19 -0.51
CA HIS A 91 -1.58 -1.04 -0.40
C HIS A 91 -0.10 -0.71 -0.59
N PHE A 92 0.80 -1.52 0.00
CA PHE A 92 2.22 -1.39 -0.28
C PHE A 92 2.93 -2.74 -0.17
N LEU A 93 4.02 -2.89 -0.92
CA LEU A 93 4.85 -4.08 -0.96
C LEU A 93 6.31 -3.68 -1.03
N VAL A 94 7.14 -4.27 -0.17
CA VAL A 94 8.59 -4.05 -0.19
C VAL A 94 9.24 -5.07 -1.12
N ALA A 95 10.17 -4.61 -1.96
CA ALA A 95 10.94 -5.47 -2.85
C ALA A 95 11.57 -6.64 -2.09
N PRO A 96 11.51 -7.87 -2.62
CA PRO A 96 12.17 -9.02 -2.02
C PRO A 96 13.68 -8.80 -1.87
N THR A 97 14.25 -9.29 -0.77
CA THR A 97 15.69 -9.21 -0.50
C THR A 97 16.17 -10.41 0.32
N ASP A 98 17.42 -10.80 0.07
CA ASP A 98 18.16 -11.79 0.87
C ASP A 98 19.00 -11.14 1.97
N THR A 99 19.10 -9.81 1.98
CA THR A 99 19.86 -9.03 2.97
C THR A 99 18.92 -8.06 3.69
N PRO A 100 18.03 -8.54 4.57
CA PRO A 100 17.05 -7.70 5.23
C PRO A 100 17.72 -6.68 6.15
N VAL A 101 17.25 -5.43 6.07
CA VAL A 101 17.68 -4.34 6.96
C VAL A 101 16.64 -4.14 8.05
N HIS A 102 17.06 -4.18 9.31
CA HIS A 102 16.16 -3.96 10.44
C HIS A 102 15.45 -2.60 10.33
N GLY A 103 14.12 -2.60 10.52
CA GLY A 103 13.29 -1.40 10.46
C GLY A 103 13.01 -0.86 9.06
N PHE A 104 13.49 -1.51 7.99
CA PHE A 104 13.32 -1.02 6.62
C PHE A 104 11.84 -0.92 6.21
N THR A 105 11.05 -1.97 6.42
CA THR A 105 9.61 -1.96 6.10
C THR A 105 8.87 -0.88 6.89
N ARG A 106 9.27 -0.61 8.15
CA ARG A 106 8.71 0.50 8.94
C ARG A 106 9.01 1.84 8.32
N ARG A 107 10.25 2.08 7.86
CA ARG A 107 10.57 3.29 7.10
C ARG A 107 9.74 3.41 5.83
N VAL A 108 9.50 2.31 5.12
CA VAL A 108 8.70 2.30 3.89
C VAL A 108 7.27 2.73 4.17
N ILE A 109 6.56 2.08 5.10
CA ILE A 109 5.17 2.46 5.41
C ILE A 109 5.09 3.89 5.97
N THR A 110 6.07 4.34 6.75
CA THR A 110 6.13 5.75 7.21
C THR A 110 6.24 6.71 6.02
N ALA A 111 7.05 6.39 5.00
CA ALA A 111 7.17 7.21 3.80
C ALA A 111 5.93 7.17 2.91
N VAL A 112 5.27 6.02 2.77
CA VAL A 112 3.97 5.89 2.08
C VAL A 112 2.93 6.78 2.77
N MET A 113 2.79 6.67 4.09
CA MET A 113 1.86 7.50 4.87
C MET A 113 2.18 9.00 4.76
N THR A 114 3.47 9.37 4.83
CA THR A 114 3.91 10.76 4.64
C THR A 114 3.54 11.27 3.24
N HIS A 115 3.68 10.43 2.20
CA HIS A 115 3.30 10.79 0.84
C HIS A 115 1.79 11.00 0.69
N LEU A 116 0.97 10.12 1.26
CA LEU A 116 -0.50 10.22 1.20
C LEU A 116 -1.03 11.46 1.95
N PHE A 117 -0.45 11.75 3.11
CA PHE A 117 -0.83 12.92 3.92
C PHE A 117 -0.25 14.25 3.40
N ALA A 118 0.71 14.23 2.47
CA ALA A 118 1.18 15.46 1.83
C ALA A 118 0.05 16.22 1.10
N ASP A 119 -1.00 15.52 0.68
CA ASP A 119 -2.26 16.17 0.28
C ASP A 119 -3.08 16.52 1.53
N PRO A 120 -3.35 17.80 1.82
CA PRO A 120 -4.15 18.22 2.97
C PRO A 120 -5.60 17.75 2.90
N ARG A 121 -6.08 17.29 1.74
CA ARG A 121 -7.41 16.71 1.57
C ARG A 121 -7.49 15.26 2.07
N THR A 122 -6.35 14.58 2.23
CA THR A 122 -6.29 13.26 2.87
C THR A 122 -6.43 13.45 4.37
N LEU A 123 -7.60 13.05 4.89
CA LEU A 123 -7.94 13.15 6.31
C LEU A 123 -7.70 11.83 7.05
N ARG A 124 -7.91 10.71 6.34
CA ARG A 124 -7.83 9.37 6.92
C ARG A 124 -7.33 8.37 5.86
N VAL A 125 -6.34 7.58 6.22
CA VAL A 125 -5.86 6.46 5.40
C VAL A 125 -6.53 5.17 5.87
N VAL A 126 -6.91 4.33 4.90
CA VAL A 126 -7.67 3.09 5.10
C VAL A 126 -6.84 1.91 4.59
N VAL A 127 -6.87 0.80 5.33
CA VAL A 127 -6.23 -0.46 4.93
C VAL A 127 -7.09 -1.66 5.29
N GLU A 128 -6.98 -2.71 4.50
CA GLU A 128 -7.69 -3.98 4.68
C GLU A 128 -6.77 -5.20 4.45
N PRO A 129 -5.69 -5.37 5.24
CA PRO A 129 -4.89 -6.59 5.17
C PRO A 129 -5.71 -7.85 5.50
N ASP A 130 -5.31 -9.00 4.95
CA ASP A 130 -5.87 -10.30 5.34
C ASP A 130 -5.71 -10.51 6.85
N VAL A 131 -6.76 -11.01 7.52
CA VAL A 131 -6.76 -11.20 8.99
C VAL A 131 -5.61 -12.10 9.49
N ARG A 132 -5.01 -12.93 8.63
CA ARG A 132 -3.89 -13.81 8.93
C ARG A 132 -2.53 -13.10 8.81
N ASN A 133 -2.47 -11.93 8.18
CA ASN A 133 -1.23 -11.17 8.00
C ASN A 133 -0.89 -10.35 9.26
N THR A 134 -0.63 -11.04 10.36
CA THR A 134 -0.36 -10.41 11.66
C THR A 134 0.90 -9.51 11.65
N ALA A 135 1.85 -9.79 10.75
CA ALA A 135 3.04 -8.96 10.57
C ALA A 135 2.69 -7.54 10.06
N VAL A 136 1.82 -7.42 9.06
CA VAL A 136 1.38 -6.11 8.58
C VAL A 136 0.44 -5.42 9.57
N HIS A 137 -0.33 -6.17 10.37
CA HIS A 137 -1.14 -5.60 11.44
C HIS A 137 -0.27 -4.88 12.48
N ALA A 138 0.77 -5.54 12.97
CA ALA A 138 1.72 -4.95 13.92
C ALA A 138 2.43 -3.73 13.34
N LEU A 139 2.72 -3.76 12.02
CA LEU A 139 3.34 -2.64 11.32
C LEU A 139 2.39 -1.44 11.18
N ASN A 140 1.13 -1.69 10.83
CA ASN A 140 0.08 -0.68 10.73
C ASN A 140 -0.14 -0.02 12.10
N GLU A 141 -0.25 -0.81 13.16
CA GLU A 141 -0.38 -0.29 14.53
C GLU A 141 0.82 0.60 14.91
N ALA A 142 2.04 0.19 14.55
CA ALA A 142 3.28 0.93 14.83
C ALA A 142 3.39 2.30 14.11
N VAL A 143 2.50 2.59 13.16
CA VAL A 143 2.38 3.90 12.51
C VAL A 143 1.01 4.56 12.74
N GLY A 144 0.23 4.06 13.69
CA GLY A 144 -0.97 4.74 14.19
C GLY A 144 -2.30 4.28 13.56
N PHE A 145 -2.32 3.16 12.83
CA PHE A 145 -3.59 2.55 12.43
C PHE A 145 -4.29 1.93 13.64
N VAL A 146 -5.62 2.07 13.65
CA VAL A 146 -6.50 1.46 14.64
C VAL A 146 -7.47 0.52 13.91
N PRO A 147 -7.56 -0.76 14.30
CA PRO A 147 -8.55 -1.69 13.73
C PRO A 147 -9.98 -1.26 14.06
N GLU A 148 -10.88 -1.36 13.09
CA GLU A 148 -12.31 -1.14 13.27
C GLU A 148 -13.09 -2.46 13.31
N GLY A 149 -12.83 -3.37 12.36
CA GLY A 149 -13.56 -4.63 12.26
C GLY A 149 -13.17 -5.47 11.05
N GLU A 150 -13.66 -6.70 11.01
CA GLU A 150 -13.45 -7.60 9.87
C GLU A 150 -14.50 -7.35 8.77
N ILE A 151 -14.06 -7.38 7.52
CA ILE A 151 -14.92 -7.37 6.32
C ILE A 151 -14.64 -8.61 5.46
N GLU A 152 -15.67 -9.08 4.77
CA GLU A 152 -15.57 -10.21 3.85
C GLU A 152 -15.37 -9.71 2.42
N LYS A 153 -14.27 -10.13 1.78
CA LYS A 153 -14.01 -9.93 0.35
C LYS A 153 -13.99 -11.30 -0.35
N PRO A 154 -14.29 -11.39 -1.67
CA PRO A 154 -14.26 -12.65 -2.40
C PRO A 154 -12.95 -13.43 -2.25
N GLU A 155 -11.83 -12.73 -2.14
CA GLU A 155 -10.48 -13.29 -2.08
C GLU A 155 -9.92 -13.49 -0.67
N LYS A 156 -10.48 -12.81 0.35
CA LYS A 156 -9.99 -12.86 1.74
C LYS A 156 -11.01 -12.32 2.74
N ARG A 157 -10.82 -12.72 4.00
CA ARG A 157 -11.37 -11.99 5.14
C ARG A 157 -10.34 -10.95 5.58
N ALA A 158 -10.72 -9.68 5.61
CA ALA A 158 -9.80 -8.56 5.81
C ALA A 158 -10.09 -7.80 7.09
N LEU A 159 -9.04 -7.25 7.73
CA LEU A 159 -9.16 -6.40 8.91
C LEU A 159 -9.14 -4.93 8.50
N LEU A 160 -10.31 -4.30 8.46
CA LEU A 160 -10.43 -2.87 8.16
C LEU A 160 -9.82 -2.05 9.29
N SER A 161 -8.88 -1.17 8.95
CA SER A 161 -8.20 -0.30 9.91
C SER A 161 -8.04 1.11 9.37
N PHE A 162 -8.00 2.08 10.27
CA PHE A 162 -7.94 3.50 9.93
C PHE A 162 -6.80 4.23 10.63
N CYS A 163 -6.15 5.14 9.92
CA CYS A 163 -5.17 6.06 10.49
C CYS A 163 -5.50 7.50 10.11
N THR A 164 -5.63 8.40 11.09
CA THR A 164 -5.74 9.83 10.85
C THR A 164 -4.36 10.48 10.90
N ARG A 165 -4.26 11.71 10.38
CA ARG A 165 -3.04 12.51 10.43
C ARG A 165 -2.47 12.59 11.85
N GLU A 166 -3.30 12.94 12.82
CA GLU A 166 -2.89 13.14 14.21
C GLU A 166 -2.37 11.84 14.84
N ARG A 167 -2.97 10.70 14.50
CA ARG A 167 -2.51 9.39 14.98
C ARG A 167 -1.16 9.01 14.38
N PHE A 168 -0.98 9.26 13.09
CA PHE A 168 0.28 9.02 12.42
C PHE A 168 1.41 9.87 13.01
N GLU A 169 1.18 11.17 13.19
CA GLU A 169 2.14 12.09 13.80
C GLU A 169 2.48 11.68 15.24
N ALA A 170 1.46 11.34 16.05
CA ALA A 170 1.67 10.91 17.43
C ALA A 170 2.46 9.58 17.52
N ALA A 171 2.22 8.64 16.61
CA ALA A 171 2.87 7.33 16.62
C ALA A 171 4.32 7.37 16.09
N THR A 172 4.63 8.29 15.16
CA THR A 172 5.90 8.31 14.44
C THR A 172 6.80 9.49 14.78
N GLY A 173 6.24 10.59 15.31
CA GLY A 173 6.93 11.87 15.47
C GLY A 173 7.26 12.58 14.15
N VAL A 174 6.78 12.06 13.01
CA VAL A 174 6.93 12.66 11.69
C VAL A 174 5.73 13.55 11.43
N ALA A 175 5.97 14.83 11.14
CA ALA A 175 4.91 15.75 10.71
C ALA A 175 4.39 15.34 9.34
N ALA A 176 3.07 15.29 9.21
CA ALA A 176 2.37 14.77 8.04
C ALA A 176 1.93 15.88 7.09
#